data_AF-A0A7R9VE11-F1
#
_entry.id   AF-A0A7R9VE11-F1
#
_cell.length_a   1.000
_cell.length_b   1.000
_cell.length_c   1.000
_cell.angle_alpha   90.00
_cell.angle_beta   90.00
_cell.angle_gamma   90.00
#
_symmetry.space_group_name_H-M   'P 1'
#
loop_
_entity.id
_entity.type
_entity.pdbx_description
1 polymer ?
#
loop_
_entity_poly.entity_id
_entity_poly.type
_entity_poly.pdbx_seq_one_letter_code
_entity_poly.pdbx_strand_id
1 'polypeptide(L)'
;MEAGSRAKPSWTSKLLSDPALLCSKVREEAGELCQTLERDEGKERAASEAADLLYHAMVLLNVQGVAAEDVLRVLRKRFGTSGIEEKAARGSS
;
A
#
# COMPACT_ATOMS: atom_id res chain seq x y z
N MET A 1 -41.49 7.99 -8.30
CA MET A 1 -40.43 7.73 -9.30
C MET A 1 -39.12 8.20 -8.68
N GLU A 2 -38.35 7.30 -8.09
CA GLU A 2 -37.02 7.63 -7.56
C GLU A 2 -36.05 7.83 -8.71
N ALA A 3 -35.49 9.04 -8.82
CA ALA A 3 -34.35 9.30 -9.66
C ALA A 3 -33.11 8.71 -8.96
N GLY A 4 -32.68 7.52 -9.40
CA GLY A 4 -31.44 6.91 -8.95
C GLY A 4 -30.28 7.88 -9.14
N SER A 5 -29.61 8.25 -8.06
CA SER A 5 -28.43 9.09 -8.13
C SER A 5 -27.36 8.33 -8.92
N ARG A 6 -27.02 8.85 -10.11
CA ARG A 6 -25.89 8.35 -10.88
C ARG A 6 -24.64 8.74 -10.10
N ALA A 7 -24.22 7.88 -9.18
CA ALA A 7 -22.98 8.04 -8.42
C ALA A 7 -21.87 8.32 -9.44
N LYS A 8 -21.23 9.49 -9.32
CA LYS A 8 -20.04 9.79 -10.12
C LYS A 8 -19.06 8.64 -9.87
N PRO A 9 -18.43 8.07 -10.91
CA PRO A 9 -17.49 6.97 -10.70
C PRO A 9 -16.42 7.45 -9.72
N SER A 10 -16.31 6.77 -8.58
CA SER A 10 -15.28 7.12 -7.58
C SER A 10 -13.90 6.90 -8.21
N TRP A 11 -12.90 7.66 -7.76
CA TRP A 11 -11.52 7.47 -8.23
C TRP A 11 -11.07 6.01 -8.08
N THR A 12 -11.38 5.40 -6.93
CA THR A 12 -11.16 3.97 -6.69
C THR A 12 -11.85 3.09 -7.72
N SER A 13 -13.11 3.38 -8.07
CA SER A 13 -13.85 2.62 -9.11
C SER A 13 -13.15 2.66 -10.46
N LYS A 14 -12.56 3.81 -10.84
CA LYS A 14 -11.78 3.94 -12.07
C LYS A 14 -10.53 3.05 -12.04
N LEU A 15 -9.78 3.10 -10.94
CA LEU A 15 -8.58 2.26 -10.75
C LEU A 15 -8.90 0.76 -10.78
N LEU A 16 -10.01 0.35 -10.15
CA LEU A 16 -10.47 -1.04 -10.16
C LEU A 16 -10.85 -1.53 -11.57
N SER A 17 -11.31 -0.63 -12.45
CA SER A 17 -11.68 -0.96 -13.82
C SER A 17 -10.54 -0.91 -14.84
N ASP A 18 -9.37 -0.36 -14.46
CA ASP A 18 -8.24 -0.15 -15.37
C ASP A 18 -6.91 -0.57 -14.72
N PRO A 19 -6.51 -1.85 -14.87
CA PRO A 19 -5.26 -2.36 -14.30
C PRO A 19 -4.01 -1.68 -14.85
N ALA A 20 -4.04 -1.19 -16.10
CA ALA A 20 -2.90 -0.53 -16.73
C ALA A 20 -2.67 0.85 -16.09
N LEU A 21 -3.75 1.63 -15.90
CA LEU A 21 -3.70 2.88 -15.16
C LEU A 21 -3.25 2.68 -13.72
N LEU A 22 -3.78 1.66 -13.03
CA LEU A 22 -3.39 1.36 -11.66
C LEU A 22 -1.90 1.04 -11.55
N CYS A 23 -1.37 0.20 -12.44
CA CYS A 23 0.06 -0.11 -12.47
C CYS A 23 0.92 1.11 -12.82
N SER A 24 0.44 1.97 -13.71
CA SER A 24 1.10 3.24 -14.02
C SER A 24 1.21 4.12 -12.79
N LYS A 25 0.11 4.28 -12.04
CA LYS A 25 0.07 5.09 -10.82
C LYS A 25 1.00 4.56 -9.73
N VAL A 26 0.99 3.25 -9.46
CA VAL A 26 1.92 2.65 -8.49
C VAL A 26 3.39 2.94 -8.84
N ARG A 27 3.76 2.92 -10.13
CA ARG A 27 5.13 3.22 -10.57
C ARG A 27 5.47 4.71 -10.45
N GLU A 28 4.52 5.57 -10.80
CA GLU A 28 4.63 7.03 -10.68
C GLU A 28 4.88 7.42 -9.23
N GLU A 29 4.01 7.02 -8.30
CA GLU A 29 4.14 7.39 -6.88
C GLU A 29 5.42 6.82 -6.24
N ALA A 30 5.85 5.62 -6.66
CA ALA A 30 7.14 5.06 -6.22
C ALA A 30 8.32 5.92 -6.70
N GLY A 31 8.24 6.44 -7.92
CA GLY A 31 9.24 7.36 -8.47
C GLY A 31 9.20 8.72 -7.80
N GLU A 32 8.03 9.28 -7.52
CA GLU A 32 7.87 10.57 -6.82
C GLU A 32 8.39 10.48 -5.39
N LEU A 33 8.08 9.39 -4.67
CA LEU A 33 8.63 9.15 -3.34
C LEU A 33 10.17 9.15 -3.33
N CYS A 34 10.81 8.48 -4.28
CA CYS A 34 12.27 8.51 -4.43
C CYS A 34 12.78 9.93 -4.72
N GLN A 35 12.12 10.65 -5.63
CA GLN A 35 12.49 12.02 -6.00
C GLN A 35 12.46 12.98 -4.80
N THR A 36 11.55 12.78 -3.83
CA THR A 36 11.51 13.63 -2.63
C THR A 36 12.83 13.63 -1.87
N LEU A 37 13.55 12.50 -1.86
CA LEU A 37 14.87 12.37 -1.25
C LEU A 37 15.96 12.92 -2.17
N GLU A 38 15.92 12.58 -3.46
CA GLU A 38 16.92 13.01 -4.46
C GLU A 38 16.98 14.53 -4.62
N ARG A 39 15.86 15.21 -4.40
CA ARG A 39 15.68 16.65 -4.59
C ARG A 39 15.53 17.45 -3.29
N ASP A 40 15.68 16.79 -2.14
CA ASP A 40 15.54 17.40 -0.81
C ASP A 40 14.21 18.17 -0.61
N GLU A 41 13.09 17.56 -1.03
CA GLU A 41 11.76 18.19 -0.97
C GLU A 41 11.13 18.17 0.43
N GLY A 42 11.77 17.51 1.39
CA GLY A 42 11.40 17.53 2.80
C GLY A 42 10.33 16.51 3.22
N LYS A 43 10.10 16.46 4.53
CA LYS A 43 9.31 15.40 5.19
C LYS A 43 7.82 15.43 4.82
N GLU A 44 7.25 16.62 4.61
CA GLU A 44 5.84 16.77 4.27
C GLU A 44 5.55 16.19 2.88
N ARG A 45 6.40 16.51 1.90
CA ARG A 45 6.27 15.98 0.54
C ARG A 45 6.47 14.46 0.53
N ALA A 46 7.52 13.97 1.20
CA ALA A 46 7.74 12.53 1.35
C ALA A 46 6.56 11.78 1.99
N ALA A 47 5.90 12.37 3.00
CA ALA A 47 4.72 11.78 3.63
C ALA A 47 3.52 11.75 2.67
N SER A 48 3.34 12.78 1.85
CA SER A 48 2.30 12.82 0.80
C SER A 48 2.50 11.71 -0.22
N GLU A 49 3.69 11.60 -0.80
CA GLU A 49 4.00 10.59 -1.83
C GLU A 49 3.92 9.16 -1.27
N ALA A 50 4.35 8.96 -0.02
CA ALA A 50 4.19 7.68 0.65
C ALA A 50 2.71 7.31 0.85
N ALA A 51 1.85 8.29 1.17
CA ALA A 51 0.42 8.04 1.33
C ALA A 51 -0.23 7.64 -0.01
N ASP A 52 0.11 8.32 -1.11
CA ASP A 52 -0.39 7.99 -2.44
C ASP A 52 0.10 6.62 -2.92
N LEU A 53 1.39 6.32 -2.73
CA LEU A 53 1.95 5.00 -3.03
C LEU A 53 1.23 3.88 -2.24
N LEU A 54 1.01 4.07 -0.94
CA LEU A 54 0.32 3.08 -0.11
C LEU A 54 -1.14 2.91 -0.54
N TYR A 55 -1.84 3.99 -0.87
CA TYR A 55 -3.21 3.94 -1.37
C TYR A 55 -3.29 3.11 -2.66
N HIS A 56 -2.46 3.43 -3.66
CA HIS A 56 -2.45 2.71 -4.93
C HIS A 56 -2.02 1.24 -4.76
N ALA A 57 -1.07 0.96 -3.88
CA ALA A 57 -0.66 -0.41 -3.56
C ALA A 57 -1.82 -1.22 -2.93
N MET A 58 -2.58 -0.64 -2.00
CA MET A 58 -3.75 -1.30 -1.39
C MET A 58 -4.84 -1.63 -2.44
N VAL A 59 -5.10 -0.71 -3.38
CA VAL A 59 -6.05 -0.97 -4.47
C VAL A 59 -5.54 -2.10 -5.38
N LEU A 60 -4.25 -2.14 -5.69
CA LEU A 60 -3.62 -3.21 -6.48
C LEU A 60 -3.74 -4.57 -5.78
N LEU A 61 -3.46 -4.63 -4.47
CA LEU A 61 -3.59 -5.86 -3.69
C LEU A 61 -5.04 -6.37 -3.72
N ASN A 62 -6.02 -5.47 -3.59
CA ASN A 62 -7.43 -5.83 -3.71
C ASN A 62 -7.79 -6.40 -5.09
N VAL A 63 -7.27 -5.82 -6.18
CA VAL A 63 -7.45 -6.36 -7.56
C VAL A 63 -6.85 -7.77 -7.69
N GLN A 64 -5.75 -8.06 -6.99
CA GLN A 64 -5.11 -9.37 -6.98
C GLN A 64 -5.72 -10.36 -5.96
N GLY A 65 -6.73 -9.94 -5.18
CA GLY A 65 -7.32 -10.77 -4.13
C GLY A 65 -6.37 -11.03 -2.95
N VAL A 66 -5.39 -10.15 -2.73
CA VAL A 66 -4.45 -10.24 -1.61
C VAL A 66 -4.98 -9.43 -0.42
N ALA A 67 -5.21 -10.11 0.70
CA ALA A 67 -5.66 -9.48 1.93
C ALA A 67 -4.51 -8.72 2.63
N ALA A 68 -4.84 -7.65 3.36
CA ALA A 68 -3.85 -6.88 4.12
C ALA A 68 -3.12 -7.74 5.16
N GLU A 69 -3.81 -8.72 5.74
CA GLU A 69 -3.29 -9.69 6.70
C GLU A 69 -2.17 -10.55 6.10
N ASP A 70 -2.24 -10.88 4.81
CA ASP A 70 -1.20 -11.64 4.12
C ASP A 70 0.07 -10.81 3.94
N VAL A 71 -0.07 -9.51 3.60
CA VAL A 71 1.05 -8.57 3.56
C VAL A 71 1.69 -8.42 4.94
N LEU A 72 0.88 -8.22 5.98
CA LEU A 72 1.36 -8.14 7.36
C LEU A 72 2.06 -9.44 7.80
N ARG A 73 1.59 -10.61 7.35
CA ARG A 73 2.25 -11.89 7.63
C ARG A 73 3.63 -11.96 6.97
N VAL A 74 3.77 -11.50 5.73
CA VAL A 74 5.07 -11.39 5.05
C VAL A 74 6.00 -10.42 5.77
N LEU A 75 5.50 -9.24 6.16
CA LEU A 75 6.28 -8.26 6.91
C LEU A 75 6.73 -8.81 8.27
N ARG A 76 5.85 -9.49 9.02
CA ARG A 76 6.21 -10.16 10.28
C ARG A 76 7.32 -11.18 10.09
N LYS A 77 7.32 -11.97 9.00
CA LYS A 77 8.44 -12.89 8.71
C LYS A 77 9.76 -12.15 8.44
N ARG A 78 9.70 -10.96 7.81
CA ARG A 78 10.90 -10.13 7.58
C ARG A 78 11.45 -9.51 8.87
N PHE A 79 10.58 -9.14 9.80
CA PHE A 79 10.95 -8.49 11.07
C PHE A 79 11.01 -9.45 12.27
N GLY A 80 10.71 -10.74 12.09
CA GLY A 80 10.34 -11.68 13.15
C GLY A 80 11.16 -12.97 13.16
N THR A 81 12.47 -12.87 13.00
CA THR A 81 13.47 -13.86 13.49
C THR A 81 14.64 -13.16 14.17
N SER A 82 14.38 -12.24 15.10
CA SER A 82 15.46 -11.60 15.87
C SER A 82 15.23 -11.40 17.37
N GLY A 83 14.24 -12.07 17.99
CA GLY A 83 14.28 -12.12 19.48
C GLY A 83 13.05 -12.56 20.26
N ILE A 84 11.87 -12.67 19.65
CA ILE A 84 10.66 -13.10 20.39
C ILE A 84 10.61 -14.63 20.51
N GLU A 85 10.89 -15.36 19.42
CA GLU A 85 10.99 -16.83 19.44
C GLU A 85 12.17 -17.33 20.29
N GLU A 86 13.31 -16.63 20.28
CA GLU A 86 14.48 -16.95 21.11
C GLU A 86 14.23 -16.80 22.62
N LYS A 87 13.28 -15.95 23.02
CA LYS A 87 12.90 -15.79 24.44
C LYS A 87 11.84 -16.81 24.87
N ALA A 88 10.92 -17.18 23.99
CA ALA A 88 9.90 -18.20 24.28
C ALA A 88 10.52 -19.60 24.44
N ALA A 89 11.57 -19.93 23.67
CA ALA A 89 12.27 -21.22 23.77
C ALA A 89 13.09 -21.39 25.06
N ARG A 90 13.46 -20.29 25.76
CA ARG A 90 14.25 -20.34 27.00
C ARG A 90 13.43 -20.56 28.28
N GLY A 91 12.10 -20.47 28.20
CA GLY A 91 11.20 -20.59 29.35
C GLY A 91 10.52 -21.96 29.49
N SER A 92 10.86 -22.95 28.65
CA SER A 92 10.25 -24.29 28.64
C SER A 92 11.24 -25.40 28.97
N SER A 93 12.13 -25.17 29.94
CA SER A 93 12.96 -26.19 30.60
C SER A 93 12.65 -26.24 32.09
#